data_AF-A0A6G3Z4D1-F1
#
_entry.id   AF-A0A6G3Z4D1-F1
#
_cell.length_a   1.000
_cell.length_b   1.000
_cell.length_c   1.000
_cell.angle_alpha   90.00
_cell.angle_beta   90.00
_cell.angle_gamma   90.00
#
_symmetry.space_group_name_H-M   'P 1'
#
loop_
_entity.id
_entity.type
_entity.pdbx_description
1 polymer ?
#
loop_
_entity_poly.entity_id
_entity_poly.type
_entity_poly.pdbx_seq_one_letter_code
_entity_poly.pdbx_strand_id
1 'polypeptide(L)'
;RSIFSAGSEHIDAPDGFAGYDSDQLVIALTNNCLGAGYWELAVSVVEADGSIRKIYQGFFDFPMGTYAEMVRNSNPDVSYMNQARSMEPWIGFDFLKGSPFAIDQLRTVTSDQIVEASDQADAAVLVRNEQADKAGLVVYDGNPWETYAELRQSQVKFQSFVSPGIYTEQRLWDSNLSEIASLDHAVVRQIDSPLGNGLTEIELILLNNEGATRRLIISGIDLDKVPQLPTEEYSDGIYRPMGFGTPFTQDYEDLKALPPTEDPFFSVLLDENDRIMNYRMDVGLNGLVLHRDETDPSVLHIYPMSYERILLVGHYVVDLDESASQTALAE
;
A
#
# COMPACT_ATOMS: atom_id res chain seq x y z
N ARG A 1 4.87 -5.63 -7.83
CA ARG A 1 4.85 -6.06 -9.25
C ARG A 1 5.97 -5.37 -9.96
N SER A 2 6.84 -6.13 -10.64
CA SER A 2 7.96 -5.59 -11.40
C SER A 2 7.58 -5.51 -12.87
N ILE A 3 7.81 -4.35 -13.50
CA ILE A 3 7.54 -4.10 -14.90
C ILE A 3 8.86 -4.09 -15.68
N PHE A 4 8.95 -4.93 -16.70
CA PHE A 4 10.03 -4.90 -17.67
C PHE A 4 9.50 -4.16 -18.91
N SER A 5 10.07 -3.00 -19.16
CA SER A 5 9.71 -2.13 -20.28
C SER A 5 10.00 -2.78 -21.64
N ALA A 6 9.33 -2.28 -22.68
CA ALA A 6 9.49 -2.76 -24.05
C ALA A 6 10.96 -2.66 -24.53
N GLY A 7 11.47 -3.74 -25.12
CA GLY A 7 12.87 -3.85 -25.52
C GLY A 7 13.87 -4.10 -24.37
N SER A 8 13.39 -4.40 -23.16
CA SER A 8 14.26 -4.83 -22.06
C SER A 8 15.08 -6.06 -22.45
N GLU A 9 16.36 -6.08 -22.10
CA GLU A 9 17.26 -7.23 -22.31
C GLU A 9 16.82 -8.50 -21.56
N HIS A 10 15.89 -8.37 -20.62
CA HIS A 10 15.32 -9.48 -19.86
C HIS A 10 14.10 -10.13 -20.54
N ILE A 11 13.65 -9.58 -21.67
CA ILE A 11 12.54 -10.13 -22.46
C ILE A 11 13.12 -10.90 -23.65
N ASP A 12 13.21 -12.21 -23.53
CA ASP A 12 13.63 -13.10 -24.60
C ASP A 12 12.41 -13.76 -25.27
N ALA A 13 12.04 -13.24 -26.45
CA ALA A 13 10.94 -13.74 -27.28
C ALA A 13 11.38 -13.80 -28.75
N PRO A 14 12.25 -14.76 -29.12
CA PRO A 14 12.94 -14.75 -30.42
C PRO A 14 12.01 -15.00 -31.61
N ASP A 15 10.88 -15.68 -31.37
CA ASP A 15 9.81 -15.91 -32.36
C ASP A 15 8.62 -14.94 -32.18
N GLY A 16 8.78 -13.93 -31.31
CA GLY A 16 7.72 -13.04 -30.86
C GLY A 16 6.69 -13.70 -29.93
N PHE A 17 5.71 -12.92 -29.48
CA PHE A 17 4.57 -13.40 -28.70
C PHE A 17 3.27 -12.80 -29.24
N ALA A 18 2.32 -13.67 -29.60
CA ALA A 18 1.03 -13.26 -30.19
C ALA A 18 1.15 -12.33 -31.42
N GLY A 19 2.24 -12.43 -32.18
CA GLY A 19 2.50 -11.61 -33.37
C GLY A 19 3.24 -10.30 -33.09
N TYR A 20 3.77 -10.10 -31.88
CA TYR A 20 4.55 -8.92 -31.48
C TYR A 20 5.98 -9.30 -31.14
N ASP A 21 6.93 -8.43 -31.49
CA ASP A 21 8.35 -8.61 -31.20
C ASP A 21 8.69 -8.08 -29.80
N SER A 22 9.84 -8.52 -29.25
CA SER A 22 10.28 -8.15 -27.88
C SER A 22 10.39 -6.64 -27.62
N ASP A 23 10.64 -5.83 -28.65
CA ASP A 23 10.72 -4.37 -28.57
C ASP A 23 9.35 -3.69 -28.45
N GLN A 24 8.26 -4.46 -28.54
CA GLN A 24 6.88 -4.00 -28.33
C GLN A 24 6.27 -4.56 -27.04
N LEU A 25 6.89 -5.58 -26.42
CA LEU A 25 6.31 -6.31 -25.30
C LEU A 25 6.71 -5.68 -23.96
N VAL A 26 5.71 -5.40 -23.13
CA VAL A 26 5.91 -5.05 -21.71
C VAL A 26 5.52 -6.25 -20.86
N ILE A 27 6.41 -6.66 -19.96
CA ILE A 27 6.19 -7.82 -19.08
C ILE A 27 6.00 -7.35 -17.64
N ALA A 28 4.87 -7.69 -17.03
CA ALA A 28 4.66 -7.53 -15.60
C ALA A 28 4.78 -8.88 -14.90
N LEU A 29 5.71 -8.97 -13.95
CA LEU A 29 5.94 -10.17 -13.15
C LEU A 29 5.61 -9.89 -11.67
N THR A 30 4.82 -10.79 -11.06
CA THR A 30 4.38 -10.63 -9.67
C THR A 30 4.45 -11.96 -8.92
N ASN A 31 5.12 -11.98 -7.76
CA ASN A 31 4.92 -13.05 -6.79
C ASN A 31 3.56 -12.82 -6.11
N ASN A 32 2.66 -13.78 -6.27
CA ASN A 32 1.25 -13.63 -5.97
C ASN A 32 1.00 -13.65 -4.45
N CYS A 33 0.00 -12.89 -3.99
CA CYS A 33 -0.39 -12.84 -2.58
C CYS A 33 -0.94 -14.17 -2.04
N LEU A 34 -1.19 -15.18 -2.89
CA LEU A 34 -1.62 -16.52 -2.48
C LEU A 34 -0.56 -17.34 -1.72
N GLY A 35 0.72 -17.00 -1.85
CA GLY A 35 1.82 -17.66 -1.14
C GLY A 35 3.03 -17.94 -2.02
N ALA A 36 4.10 -18.45 -1.41
CA ALA A 36 5.35 -18.77 -2.10
C ALA A 36 5.12 -19.75 -3.26
N GLY A 37 5.82 -19.47 -4.36
CA GLY A 37 5.76 -20.29 -5.57
C GLY A 37 4.59 -19.96 -6.50
N TYR A 38 3.59 -19.18 -6.09
CA TYR A 38 2.55 -18.73 -7.02
C TYR A 38 2.96 -17.43 -7.70
N TRP A 39 3.04 -17.43 -9.02
CA TRP A 39 3.42 -16.25 -9.79
C TRP A 39 2.36 -15.87 -10.81
N GLU A 40 2.29 -14.58 -11.09
CA GLU A 40 1.46 -13.98 -12.13
C GLU A 40 2.37 -13.34 -13.18
N LEU A 41 2.05 -13.60 -14.44
CA LEU A 41 2.65 -12.96 -15.60
C LEU A 41 1.55 -12.22 -16.36
N ALA A 42 1.72 -10.92 -16.59
CA ALA A 42 0.92 -10.19 -17.56
C ALA A 42 1.81 -9.68 -18.68
N VAL A 43 1.35 -9.83 -19.92
CA VAL A 43 2.02 -9.35 -21.12
C VAL A 43 1.14 -8.28 -21.74
N SER A 44 1.74 -7.12 -21.99
CA SER A 44 1.12 -6.00 -22.68
C SER A 44 1.93 -5.62 -23.91
N VAL A 45 1.32 -4.86 -24.81
CA VAL A 45 1.95 -4.33 -26.01
C VAL A 45 1.90 -2.80 -25.96
N VAL A 46 3.00 -2.16 -26.35
CA VAL A 46 3.03 -0.73 -26.68
C VAL A 46 2.49 -0.54 -28.10
N GLU A 47 1.35 0.10 -28.21
CA GLU A 47 0.70 0.42 -29.49
C GLU A 47 1.39 1.61 -30.18
N ALA A 48 1.11 1.81 -31.46
CA ALA A 48 1.74 2.87 -32.26
C ALA A 48 1.45 4.31 -31.75
N ASP A 49 0.36 4.49 -31.01
CA ASP A 49 -0.01 5.75 -30.37
C ASP A 49 0.60 5.94 -28.96
N GLY A 50 1.42 4.99 -28.52
CA GLY A 50 2.04 4.96 -27.20
C GLY A 50 1.18 4.37 -26.08
N SER A 51 -0.07 3.99 -26.38
CA SER A 51 -0.93 3.32 -25.38
C SER A 51 -0.44 1.91 -25.09
N ILE A 52 -0.70 1.43 -23.87
CA ILE A 52 -0.32 0.08 -23.44
C ILE A 52 -1.58 -0.78 -23.32
N ARG A 53 -1.62 -1.90 -24.04
CA ARG A 53 -2.76 -2.83 -24.01
C ARG A 53 -2.32 -4.21 -23.56
N LYS A 54 -2.95 -4.72 -22.50
CA LYS A 54 -2.74 -6.09 -22.01
C LYS A 54 -3.27 -7.11 -23.03
N ILE A 55 -2.42 -8.04 -23.45
CA ILE A 55 -2.75 -9.10 -24.43
C ILE A 55 -2.78 -10.49 -23.81
N TYR A 56 -2.15 -10.68 -22.65
CA TYR A 56 -2.16 -11.94 -21.92
C TYR A 56 -2.04 -11.69 -20.42
N GLN A 57 -2.69 -12.55 -19.63
CA GLN A 57 -2.51 -12.64 -18.19
C GLN A 57 -2.65 -14.10 -17.81
N GLY A 58 -1.68 -14.61 -17.06
CA GLY A 58 -1.62 -16.02 -16.67
C GLY A 58 -0.94 -16.20 -15.33
N PHE A 59 -1.16 -17.38 -14.77
CA PHE A 59 -0.62 -17.79 -13.48
C PHE A 59 0.19 -19.06 -13.66
N PHE A 60 1.28 -19.19 -12.91
CA PHE A 60 2.13 -20.37 -12.96
C PHE A 60 2.76 -20.65 -11.59
N ASP A 61 3.05 -21.93 -11.37
CA ASP A 61 3.77 -22.40 -10.19
C ASP A 61 5.27 -22.36 -10.48
N PHE A 62 6.00 -21.55 -9.74
CA PHE A 62 7.45 -21.50 -9.79
C PHE A 62 8.04 -22.66 -8.96
N PRO A 63 9.05 -23.38 -9.48
CA PRO A 63 9.59 -24.55 -8.79
C PRO A 63 10.09 -24.20 -7.38
N MET A 64 9.50 -24.84 -6.36
CA MET A 64 9.78 -24.51 -4.95
C MET A 64 11.24 -24.70 -4.55
N GLY A 65 11.96 -25.65 -5.16
CA GLY A 65 13.40 -25.81 -4.93
C GLY A 65 14.20 -24.58 -5.36
N THR A 66 13.90 -24.05 -6.55
CA THR A 66 14.50 -22.82 -7.08
C THR A 66 14.08 -21.61 -6.24
N TYR A 67 12.80 -21.52 -5.86
CA TYR A 67 12.30 -20.46 -4.98
C TYR A 67 13.08 -20.43 -3.65
N ALA A 68 13.21 -21.58 -2.99
CA ALA A 68 13.94 -21.71 -1.73
C ALA A 68 15.42 -21.34 -1.88
N GLU A 69 16.05 -21.70 -3.00
CA GLU A 69 17.42 -21.30 -3.31
C GLU A 69 17.56 -19.78 -3.50
N MET A 70 16.64 -19.14 -4.22
CA MET A 70 16.63 -17.68 -4.38
C MET A 70 16.49 -16.97 -3.03
N VAL A 71 15.54 -17.40 -2.18
CA VAL A 71 15.34 -16.83 -0.84
C VAL A 71 16.59 -17.00 0.02
N ARG A 72 17.23 -18.18 -0.02
CA ARG A 72 18.48 -18.45 0.69
C ARG A 72 19.62 -17.58 0.17
N ASN A 73 19.71 -17.34 -1.13
CA ASN A 73 20.75 -16.49 -1.71
C ASN A 73 20.57 -15.02 -1.30
N SER A 74 19.32 -14.55 -1.18
CA SER A 74 19.03 -13.19 -0.68
C SER A 74 19.18 -13.07 0.85
N ASN A 75 19.05 -14.18 1.59
CA ASN A 75 19.11 -14.21 3.05
C ASN A 75 20.07 -15.33 3.52
N PRO A 76 21.38 -15.21 3.28
CA PRO A 76 22.33 -16.30 3.48
C PRO A 76 22.42 -16.78 4.93
N ASP A 77 22.11 -15.92 5.89
CA ASP A 77 22.20 -16.19 7.32
C ASP A 77 20.95 -16.85 7.92
N VAL A 78 19.86 -16.97 7.14
CA VAL A 78 18.59 -17.51 7.62
C VAL A 78 18.17 -18.70 6.76
N SER A 79 18.06 -19.88 7.38
CA SER A 79 17.53 -21.08 6.72
C SER A 79 16.15 -20.81 6.11
N TYR A 80 15.94 -21.23 4.86
CA TYR A 80 14.63 -21.18 4.21
C TYR A 80 13.54 -21.81 5.09
N MET A 81 13.83 -22.93 5.76
CA MET A 81 12.84 -23.62 6.61
C MET A 81 12.34 -22.76 7.79
N ASN A 82 13.16 -21.82 8.26
CA ASN A 82 12.75 -20.89 9.32
C ASN A 82 11.77 -19.82 8.78
N GLN A 83 11.88 -19.48 7.49
CA GLN A 83 11.07 -18.46 6.82
C GLN A 83 9.84 -19.07 6.12
N ALA A 84 9.91 -20.33 5.71
CA ALA A 84 8.87 -21.02 4.95
C ALA A 84 7.48 -20.95 5.60
N ARG A 85 7.41 -20.96 6.95
CA ARG A 85 6.14 -20.87 7.69
C ARG A 85 5.38 -19.56 7.48
N SER A 86 6.08 -18.46 7.20
CA SER A 86 5.47 -17.16 6.91
C SER A 86 5.38 -16.86 5.41
N MET A 87 5.97 -17.70 4.55
CA MET A 87 6.05 -17.48 3.11
C MET A 87 5.18 -18.45 2.30
N GLU A 88 5.15 -19.74 2.66
CA GLU A 88 4.44 -20.78 1.91
C GLU A 88 2.92 -20.70 2.09
N PRO A 89 2.36 -20.84 3.32
CA PRO A 89 0.97 -20.53 3.55
C PRO A 89 0.78 -19.01 3.71
N TRP A 90 -0.21 -18.44 3.04
CA TRP A 90 -0.69 -17.11 3.40
C TRP A 90 -1.45 -17.19 4.73
N ILE A 91 -0.75 -17.04 5.85
CA ILE A 91 -1.33 -16.98 7.21
C ILE A 91 -1.76 -15.56 7.61
N GLY A 92 -1.68 -14.60 6.68
CA GLY A 92 -1.81 -13.18 6.98
C GLY A 92 -0.72 -12.67 7.93
N PHE A 93 -0.99 -11.56 8.60
CA PHE A 93 -0.09 -10.94 9.58
C PHE A 93 -0.33 -11.43 11.02
N ASP A 94 -1.04 -12.54 11.20
CA ASP A 94 -1.39 -13.06 12.53
C ASP A 94 -0.16 -13.41 13.37
N PHE A 95 0.98 -13.72 12.72
CA PHE A 95 2.22 -14.02 13.43
C PHE A 95 2.85 -12.80 14.12
N LEU A 96 2.50 -11.57 13.73
CA LEU A 96 2.96 -10.33 14.39
C LEU A 96 1.91 -9.72 15.31
N LYS A 97 0.64 -10.04 15.10
CA LYS A 97 -0.48 -9.46 15.86
C LYS A 97 -0.26 -9.55 17.37
N GLY A 98 -0.47 -8.44 18.07
CA GLY A 98 -0.33 -8.34 19.52
C GLY A 98 1.12 -8.24 20.02
N SER A 99 2.11 -8.32 19.13
CA SER A 99 3.51 -8.11 19.48
C SER A 99 3.81 -6.62 19.63
N PRO A 100 4.74 -6.22 20.52
CA PRO A 100 5.22 -4.85 20.57
C PRO A 100 5.96 -4.50 19.28
N PHE A 101 5.84 -3.26 18.81
CA PHE A 101 6.58 -2.77 17.64
C PHE A 101 7.75 -1.89 18.08
N ALA A 102 8.98 -2.37 17.86
CA ALA A 102 10.20 -1.68 18.28
C ALA A 102 10.60 -0.55 17.30
N ILE A 103 9.74 0.45 17.14
CA ILE A 103 9.91 1.53 16.13
C ILE A 103 11.24 2.29 16.27
N ASP A 104 11.75 2.46 17.48
CA ASP A 104 13.00 3.16 17.75
C ASP A 104 14.24 2.41 17.23
N GLN A 105 14.10 1.14 16.85
CA GLN A 105 15.18 0.42 16.16
C GLN A 105 15.24 0.75 14.66
N LEU A 106 14.17 1.30 14.11
CA LEU A 106 14.07 1.61 12.68
C LEU A 106 14.48 3.05 12.38
N ARG A 107 14.38 3.94 13.37
CA ARG A 107 14.63 5.38 13.20
C ARG A 107 14.89 6.10 14.51
N THR A 108 15.50 7.27 14.41
CA THR A 108 15.61 8.29 15.46
C THR A 108 14.71 9.47 15.11
N VAL A 109 13.90 9.94 16.06
CA VAL A 109 13.14 11.20 15.90
C VAL A 109 14.06 12.38 16.19
N THR A 110 14.14 13.32 15.25
CA THR A 110 14.91 14.56 15.42
C THR A 110 14.04 15.72 15.88
N SER A 111 12.76 15.72 15.49
CA SER A 111 11.74 16.64 15.99
C SER A 111 10.35 16.05 15.78
N ASP A 112 9.40 16.41 16.62
CA ASP A 112 8.00 16.09 16.44
C ASP A 112 7.09 17.26 16.82
N GLN A 113 5.89 17.26 16.26
CA GLN A 113 4.85 18.23 16.53
C GLN A 113 3.48 17.62 16.25
N ILE A 114 2.49 17.99 17.07
CA ILE A 114 1.09 17.80 16.71
C ILE A 114 0.77 18.89 15.68
N VAL A 115 0.08 18.51 14.61
CA VAL A 115 -0.29 19.43 13.52
C VAL A 115 -1.79 19.43 13.28
N GLU A 116 -2.28 20.47 12.61
CA GLU A 116 -3.63 20.45 12.05
C GLU A 116 -3.79 19.29 11.05
N ALA A 117 -4.85 18.51 11.26
CA ALA A 117 -5.26 17.47 10.34
C ALA A 117 -6.78 17.35 10.34
N SER A 118 -7.35 17.04 9.17
CA SER A 118 -8.79 16.90 8.99
C SER A 118 -9.14 15.54 8.40
N ASP A 119 -10.22 14.98 8.94
CA ASP A 119 -10.90 13.82 8.36
C ASP A 119 -11.94 14.32 7.36
N GLN A 120 -11.76 14.02 6.09
CA GLN A 120 -12.72 14.36 5.03
C GLN A 120 -13.88 13.35 5.05
N ALA A 121 -14.44 13.09 6.24
CA ALA A 121 -15.40 12.03 6.50
C ALA A 121 -16.69 12.18 5.69
N ASP A 122 -17.15 13.42 5.51
CA ASP A 122 -18.36 13.76 4.76
C ASP A 122 -18.12 13.91 3.26
N ALA A 123 -16.87 13.80 2.79
CA ALA A 123 -16.55 13.82 1.37
C ALA A 123 -17.03 12.52 0.69
N ALA A 124 -17.38 12.64 -0.59
CA ALA A 124 -17.77 11.49 -1.39
C ALA A 124 -16.58 10.52 -1.55
N VAL A 125 -16.86 9.21 -1.49
CA VAL A 125 -15.84 8.19 -1.73
C VAL A 125 -15.32 8.30 -3.17
N LEU A 126 -14.04 8.61 -3.31
CA LEU A 126 -13.40 8.76 -4.61
C LEU A 126 -13.19 7.39 -5.28
N VAL A 127 -13.53 7.31 -6.57
CA VAL A 127 -13.40 6.10 -7.39
C VAL A 127 -12.83 6.47 -8.76
N ARG A 128 -11.57 6.11 -8.99
CA ARG A 128 -10.84 6.29 -10.26
C ARG A 128 -9.99 5.07 -10.58
N ASN A 129 -9.63 4.92 -11.86
CA ASN A 129 -8.68 3.91 -12.35
C ASN A 129 -8.90 2.52 -11.74
N GLU A 130 -7.95 2.02 -10.96
CA GLU A 130 -8.00 0.68 -10.35
C GLU A 130 -9.25 0.47 -9.47
N GLN A 131 -9.69 1.49 -8.72
CA GLN A 131 -10.91 1.38 -7.90
C GLN A 131 -12.16 1.27 -8.78
N ALA A 132 -12.20 1.96 -9.93
CA ALA A 132 -13.30 1.86 -10.87
C ALA A 132 -13.36 0.47 -11.53
N ASP A 133 -12.22 -0.05 -11.94
CA ASP A 133 -12.10 -1.40 -12.53
C ASP A 133 -12.50 -2.51 -11.54
N LYS A 134 -12.29 -2.27 -10.24
CA LYS A 134 -12.57 -3.22 -9.15
C LYS A 134 -13.90 -2.97 -8.44
N ALA A 135 -14.69 -1.98 -8.85
CA ALA A 135 -15.94 -1.63 -8.17
C ALA A 135 -16.91 -2.82 -8.05
N GLY A 136 -16.94 -3.71 -9.04
CA GLY A 136 -17.76 -4.93 -9.02
C GLY A 136 -17.33 -6.00 -8.00
N LEU A 137 -16.17 -5.82 -7.34
CA LEU A 137 -15.67 -6.73 -6.31
C LEU A 137 -16.17 -6.40 -4.91
N VAL A 138 -16.87 -5.27 -4.75
CA VAL A 138 -17.41 -4.80 -3.48
C VAL A 138 -18.75 -5.47 -3.21
N VAL A 139 -18.93 -6.01 -2.01
CA VAL A 139 -20.16 -6.66 -1.55
C VAL A 139 -20.63 -5.97 -0.28
N TYR A 140 -21.88 -5.54 -0.24
CA TYR A 140 -22.43 -4.84 0.92
C TYR A 140 -23.91 -5.14 1.10
N ASP A 141 -24.36 -5.07 2.35
CA ASP A 141 -25.76 -5.21 2.71
C ASP A 141 -26.42 -3.83 2.83
N GLY A 142 -27.55 -3.63 2.16
CA GLY A 142 -28.34 -2.40 2.27
C GLY A 142 -28.05 -1.36 1.19
N ASN A 143 -28.14 -0.08 1.56
CA ASN A 143 -27.93 1.03 0.63
C ASN A 143 -26.42 1.26 0.41
N PRO A 144 -26.00 1.66 -0.80
CA PRO A 144 -24.64 2.12 -1.01
C PRO A 144 -24.35 3.32 -0.12
N TRP A 145 -23.12 3.41 0.37
CA TRP A 145 -22.58 4.62 1.00
C TRP A 145 -22.22 5.65 -0.07
N GLU A 146 -22.34 6.92 0.29
CA GLU A 146 -21.87 8.03 -0.54
C GLU A 146 -20.58 8.61 0.04
N THR A 147 -20.42 8.63 1.37
CA THR A 147 -19.30 9.29 2.06
C THR A 147 -18.35 8.30 2.75
N TYR A 148 -17.15 8.77 3.10
CA TYR A 148 -16.18 7.98 3.88
C TYR A 148 -16.70 7.62 5.29
N ALA A 149 -17.47 8.49 5.92
CA ALA A 149 -18.13 8.23 7.20
C ALA A 149 -19.09 7.05 7.08
N GLU A 150 -19.98 7.07 6.09
CA GLU A 150 -20.95 6.01 5.84
C GLU A 150 -20.25 4.68 5.50
N LEU A 151 -19.22 4.72 4.65
CA LEU A 151 -18.41 3.56 4.31
C LEU A 151 -17.80 2.91 5.55
N ARG A 152 -17.18 3.69 6.45
CA ARG A 152 -16.54 3.17 7.67
C ARG A 152 -17.53 2.57 8.67
N GLN A 153 -18.80 2.99 8.61
CA GLN A 153 -19.89 2.41 9.42
C GLN A 153 -20.57 1.21 8.73
N SER A 154 -20.28 0.97 7.46
CA SER A 154 -20.87 -0.13 6.70
C SER A 154 -20.19 -1.48 7.01
N GLN A 155 -20.91 -2.57 6.76
CA GLN A 155 -20.35 -3.92 6.80
C GLN A 155 -19.90 -4.35 5.40
N VAL A 156 -19.05 -3.53 4.77
CA VAL A 156 -18.53 -3.83 3.44
C VAL A 156 -17.62 -5.06 3.48
N LYS A 157 -17.76 -5.89 2.47
CA LYS A 157 -16.96 -7.08 2.20
C LYS A 157 -16.43 -7.00 0.78
N PHE A 158 -15.43 -7.82 0.49
CA PHE A 158 -14.84 -7.88 -0.84
C PHE A 158 -14.82 -9.31 -1.35
N GLN A 159 -15.04 -9.51 -2.64
CA GLN A 159 -14.76 -10.81 -3.26
C GLN A 159 -13.28 -11.15 -3.02
N SER A 160 -13.00 -12.34 -2.50
CA SER A 160 -11.62 -12.74 -2.21
C SER A 160 -10.92 -13.17 -3.50
N PHE A 161 -9.65 -12.83 -3.60
CA PHE A 161 -8.76 -13.40 -4.60
C PHE A 161 -8.37 -14.82 -4.18
N VAL A 162 -8.69 -15.82 -5.00
CA VAL A 162 -8.45 -17.24 -4.72
C VAL A 162 -7.68 -17.90 -5.85
N SER A 163 -6.96 -18.98 -5.54
CA SER A 163 -6.32 -19.83 -6.56
C SER A 163 -7.35 -20.32 -7.59
N PRO A 164 -7.04 -20.29 -8.90
CA PRO A 164 -5.74 -20.02 -9.53
C PRO A 164 -5.51 -18.54 -9.91
N GLY A 165 -6.18 -17.59 -9.26
CA GLY A 165 -6.04 -16.15 -9.52
C GLY A 165 -7.33 -15.49 -10.01
N ILE A 166 -8.45 -15.82 -9.38
CA ILE A 166 -9.77 -15.27 -9.69
C ILE A 166 -10.39 -14.63 -8.45
N TYR A 167 -11.24 -13.63 -8.67
CA TYR A 167 -12.12 -13.12 -7.61
C TYR A 167 -13.43 -13.92 -7.60
N THR A 168 -13.96 -14.18 -6.41
CA THR A 168 -15.14 -15.04 -6.22
C THR A 168 -16.04 -14.50 -5.13
N GLU A 169 -17.34 -14.43 -5.40
CA GLU A 169 -18.37 -14.08 -4.41
C GLU A 169 -18.60 -15.21 -3.37
N GLN A 170 -18.20 -16.44 -3.71
CA GLN A 170 -18.32 -17.60 -2.84
C GLN A 170 -17.36 -17.56 -1.63
N ARG A 171 -16.35 -16.67 -1.67
CA ARG A 171 -15.46 -16.41 -0.55
C ARG A 171 -15.28 -14.92 -0.38
N LEU A 172 -15.83 -14.37 0.70
CA LEU A 172 -15.75 -12.94 0.99
C LEU A 172 -14.63 -12.66 1.99
N TRP A 173 -13.93 -11.55 1.74
CA TRP A 173 -13.01 -10.92 2.66
C TRP A 173 -13.81 -9.96 3.53
N ASP A 174 -13.77 -10.17 4.84
CA ASP A 174 -14.45 -9.29 5.79
C ASP A 174 -13.61 -8.04 6.07
N SER A 175 -14.26 -6.94 6.39
CA SER A 175 -13.59 -5.72 6.82
C SER A 175 -14.27 -5.12 8.03
N ASN A 176 -13.48 -4.52 8.90
CA ASN A 176 -13.96 -3.80 10.08
C ASN A 176 -13.39 -2.38 10.04
N LEU A 177 -13.89 -1.59 9.09
CA LEU A 177 -13.46 -0.21 8.90
C LEU A 177 -13.83 0.70 10.09
N SER A 178 -14.69 0.23 10.98
CA SER A 178 -15.01 0.93 12.23
C SER A 178 -13.82 1.03 13.19
N GLU A 179 -12.76 0.26 12.98
CA GLU A 179 -11.49 0.42 13.72
C GLU A 179 -10.81 1.78 13.45
N ILE A 180 -11.13 2.43 12.32
CA ILE A 180 -10.56 3.74 11.93
C ILE A 180 -11.66 4.79 11.71
N ALA A 181 -12.71 4.73 12.54
CA ALA A 181 -13.96 5.47 12.39
C ALA A 181 -13.81 7.00 12.30
N SER A 182 -12.85 7.59 13.01
CA SER A 182 -12.56 9.03 12.91
C SER A 182 -11.10 9.36 13.19
N LEU A 183 -10.64 10.51 12.71
CA LEU A 183 -9.37 11.12 13.11
C LEU A 183 -9.55 11.94 14.39
N ASP A 184 -8.62 11.80 15.33
CA ASP A 184 -8.50 12.69 16.50
C ASP A 184 -7.50 13.82 16.19
N HIS A 185 -6.26 13.46 15.88
CA HIS A 185 -5.21 14.39 15.44
C HIS A 185 -4.10 13.67 14.66
N ALA A 186 -3.15 14.44 14.12
CA ALA A 186 -1.94 13.91 13.52
C ALA A 186 -0.68 14.42 14.24
N VAL A 187 0.37 13.60 14.21
CA VAL A 187 1.71 13.97 14.64
C VAL A 187 2.65 13.86 13.44
N VAL A 188 3.39 14.91 13.16
CA VAL A 188 4.44 14.94 12.13
C VAL A 188 5.78 14.89 12.82
N ARG A 189 6.67 14.02 12.32
CA ARG A 189 8.05 13.91 12.81
C ARG A 189 9.03 14.04 11.67
N GLN A 190 10.16 14.67 11.98
CA GLN A 190 11.38 14.53 11.21
C GLN A 190 12.21 13.42 11.82
N ILE A 191 12.73 12.54 10.97
CA ILE A 191 13.41 11.33 11.40
C ILE A 191 14.69 11.10 10.60
N ASP A 192 15.64 10.43 11.25
CA ASP A 192 16.77 9.79 10.61
C ASP A 192 16.63 8.27 10.77
N SER A 193 16.82 7.53 9.68
CA SER A 193 16.82 6.07 9.64
C SER A 193 18.19 5.55 9.18
N PRO A 194 18.53 4.29 9.42
CA PRO A 194 19.72 3.68 8.84
C PRO A 194 19.78 3.74 7.30
N LEU A 195 18.64 3.97 6.64
CA LEU A 195 18.49 3.98 5.17
C LEU A 195 18.35 5.39 4.59
N GLY A 196 18.29 6.44 5.42
CA GLY A 196 18.15 7.82 4.96
C GLY A 196 17.92 8.81 6.10
N ASN A 197 18.33 10.06 5.90
CA ASN A 197 18.24 11.15 6.88
C ASN A 197 17.26 12.22 6.44
N GLY A 198 16.71 12.98 7.39
CA GLY A 198 15.78 14.08 7.12
C GLY A 198 14.50 13.62 6.44
N LEU A 199 14.03 12.41 6.77
CA LEU A 199 12.79 11.86 6.24
C LEU A 199 11.63 12.30 7.12
N THR A 200 10.42 12.29 6.55
CA THR A 200 9.19 12.62 7.27
C THR A 200 8.48 11.35 7.72
N GLU A 201 7.91 11.40 8.93
CA GLU A 201 6.94 10.44 9.43
C GLU A 201 5.64 11.15 9.80
N ILE A 202 4.53 10.54 9.42
CA ILE A 202 3.19 10.96 9.78
C ILE A 202 2.58 9.86 10.65
N GLU A 203 2.03 10.26 11.78
CA GLU A 203 1.24 9.39 12.63
C GLU A 203 -0.18 9.95 12.74
N LEU A 204 -1.15 9.18 12.26
CA LEU A 204 -2.57 9.49 12.44
C LEU A 204 -3.07 8.80 13.71
N ILE A 205 -3.57 9.60 14.64
CA ILE A 205 -4.26 9.12 15.84
C ILE A 205 -5.73 9.00 15.50
N LEU A 206 -6.17 7.76 15.31
CA LEU A 206 -7.51 7.40 14.89
C LEU A 206 -8.29 6.84 16.07
N LEU A 207 -9.61 6.98 16.04
CA LEU A 207 -10.52 6.39 17.02
C LEU A 207 -11.40 5.36 16.32
N ASN A 208 -11.61 4.23 17.00
CA ASN A 208 -12.66 3.31 16.60
C ASN A 208 -14.04 3.77 17.12
N ASN A 209 -15.10 3.06 16.74
CA ASN A 209 -16.47 3.38 17.19
C ASN A 209 -16.69 3.31 18.71
N GLU A 210 -15.88 2.55 19.44
CA GLU A 210 -15.91 2.51 20.91
C GLU A 210 -15.03 3.59 21.56
N GLY A 211 -14.34 4.41 20.77
CA GLY A 211 -13.42 5.46 21.23
C GLY A 211 -12.02 4.95 21.59
N ALA A 212 -11.69 3.69 21.30
CA ALA A 212 -10.35 3.16 21.48
C ALA A 212 -9.40 3.69 20.39
N THR A 213 -8.19 4.06 20.78
CA THR A 213 -7.21 4.69 19.90
C THR A 213 -6.51 3.65 19.01
N ARG A 214 -6.29 4.02 17.75
CA ARG A 214 -5.43 3.33 16.79
C ARG A 214 -4.37 4.31 16.28
N ARG A 215 -3.15 3.82 16.10
CA ARG A 215 -2.04 4.65 15.62
C ARG A 215 -1.61 4.14 14.25
N LEU A 216 -1.95 4.86 13.19
CA LEU A 216 -1.45 4.57 11.85
C LEU A 216 -0.18 5.38 11.62
N ILE A 217 0.97 4.70 11.68
CA ILE A 217 2.28 5.32 11.47
C ILE A 217 2.71 5.07 10.03
N ILE A 218 3.12 6.12 9.34
CA ILE A 218 3.58 6.14 7.95
C ILE A 218 4.92 6.87 7.93
N SER A 219 6.00 6.14 7.73
CA SER A 219 7.36 6.60 8.04
C SER A 219 8.29 6.46 6.85
N GLY A 220 9.43 7.15 6.91
CA GLY A 220 10.44 7.12 5.85
C GLY A 220 10.01 7.82 4.57
N ILE A 221 9.16 8.85 4.66
CA ILE A 221 8.65 9.59 3.51
C ILE A 221 9.67 10.63 3.08
N ASP A 222 10.08 10.56 1.82
CA ASP A 222 10.80 11.63 1.12
C ASP A 222 9.77 12.54 0.44
N LEU A 223 9.42 13.65 1.10
CA LEU A 223 8.34 14.54 0.65
C LEU A 223 8.60 15.16 -0.73
N ASP A 224 9.88 15.34 -1.11
CA ASP A 224 10.23 15.90 -2.41
C ASP A 224 9.84 14.96 -3.56
N LYS A 225 9.74 13.66 -3.29
CA LYS A 225 9.28 12.65 -4.24
C LYS A 225 7.76 12.53 -4.30
N VAL A 226 7.03 13.04 -3.32
CA VAL A 226 5.57 13.00 -3.29
C VAL A 226 5.03 14.03 -4.31
N PRO A 227 4.26 13.60 -5.33
CA PRO A 227 3.76 14.48 -6.37
C PRO A 227 2.75 15.47 -5.79
N GLN A 228 2.70 16.69 -6.33
CA GLN A 228 1.64 17.66 -6.08
C GLN A 228 0.55 17.44 -7.13
N LEU A 229 -0.67 17.17 -6.66
CA LEU A 229 -1.79 16.79 -7.52
C LEU A 229 -3.09 17.40 -6.98
N PRO A 230 -4.04 17.72 -7.85
CA PRO A 230 -5.39 18.00 -7.41
C PRO A 230 -6.03 16.71 -6.87
N THR A 231 -6.97 16.83 -5.93
CA THR A 231 -7.59 15.69 -5.23
C THR A 231 -8.27 14.70 -6.19
N GLU A 232 -8.86 15.18 -7.29
CA GLU A 232 -9.50 14.35 -8.31
C GLU A 232 -8.52 13.46 -9.12
N GLU A 233 -7.23 13.79 -9.08
CA GLU A 233 -6.13 13.06 -9.73
C GLU A 233 -5.33 12.23 -8.71
N TYR A 234 -5.89 11.95 -7.52
CA TYR A 234 -5.22 11.15 -6.47
C TYR A 234 -4.60 9.84 -6.99
N SER A 235 -5.15 9.27 -8.06
CA SER A 235 -4.70 8.01 -8.65
C SER A 235 -3.31 8.07 -9.27
N ASP A 236 -2.78 9.27 -9.48
CA ASP A 236 -1.41 9.49 -9.97
C ASP A 236 -0.43 9.75 -8.80
N GLY A 237 -0.91 9.64 -7.56
CA GLY A 237 -0.12 9.72 -6.33
C GLY A 237 0.81 8.52 -6.13
N ILE A 238 1.53 8.51 -5.01
CA ILE A 238 2.40 7.37 -4.65
C ILE A 238 1.59 6.30 -3.95
N TYR A 239 1.59 5.10 -4.53
CA TYR A 239 0.95 3.91 -3.98
C TYR A 239 1.96 3.06 -3.20
N ARG A 240 1.77 2.95 -1.87
CA ARG A 240 2.63 2.16 -0.98
C ARG A 240 1.85 1.07 -0.25
N PRO A 241 2.41 -0.13 -0.06
CA PRO A 241 1.78 -1.15 0.78
C PRO A 241 1.79 -0.74 2.25
N MET A 242 0.89 -1.33 3.03
CA MET A 242 1.04 -1.39 4.48
C MET A 242 2.20 -2.34 4.83
N GLY A 243 2.95 -2.04 5.88
CA GLY A 243 4.13 -2.80 6.29
C GLY A 243 5.42 -2.28 5.65
N PHE A 244 6.40 -3.17 5.48
CA PHE A 244 7.63 -2.90 4.74
C PHE A 244 7.42 -3.32 3.28
N GLY A 245 7.74 -2.45 2.33
CA GLY A 245 7.68 -2.83 0.93
C GLY A 245 7.85 -1.68 -0.05
N THR A 246 8.30 -2.06 -1.25
CA THR A 246 8.36 -1.18 -2.42
C THR A 246 6.97 -0.82 -2.91
N PRO A 247 6.82 0.14 -3.84
CA PRO A 247 5.53 0.43 -4.46
C PRO A 247 4.86 -0.82 -5.04
N PHE A 248 3.52 -0.81 -5.11
CA PHE A 248 2.76 -1.98 -5.60
C PHE A 248 3.14 -2.37 -7.04
N THR A 249 3.47 -1.39 -7.86
CA THR A 249 3.99 -1.56 -9.22
C THR A 249 5.21 -0.65 -9.39
N GLN A 250 6.29 -1.18 -9.96
CA GLN A 250 7.53 -0.45 -10.17
C GLN A 250 8.22 -0.98 -11.44
N ASP A 251 8.86 -0.10 -12.21
CA ASP A 251 9.75 -0.52 -13.29
C ASP A 251 10.96 -1.27 -12.72
N TYR A 252 11.48 -2.23 -13.47
CA TYR A 252 12.60 -3.05 -13.04
C TYR A 252 13.88 -2.23 -12.82
N GLU A 253 14.13 -1.19 -13.61
CA GLU A 253 15.27 -0.30 -13.42
C GLU A 253 15.14 0.51 -12.14
N ASP A 254 13.94 1.01 -11.85
CA ASP A 254 13.65 1.71 -10.59
C ASP A 254 13.80 0.78 -9.38
N LEU A 255 13.35 -0.47 -9.50
CA LEU A 255 13.51 -1.49 -8.45
C LEU A 255 14.99 -1.82 -8.18
N LYS A 256 15.84 -1.78 -9.21
CA LYS A 256 17.30 -1.93 -9.03
C LYS A 256 17.91 -0.70 -8.36
N ALA A 257 17.42 0.48 -8.68
CA ALA A 257 17.93 1.74 -8.12
C ALA A 257 17.49 1.96 -6.66
N LEU A 258 16.33 1.44 -6.28
CA LEU A 258 15.82 1.46 -4.90
C LEU A 258 15.24 0.09 -4.53
N PRO A 259 16.10 -0.89 -4.18
CA PRO A 259 15.64 -2.21 -3.79
C PRO A 259 14.92 -2.16 -2.43
N PRO A 260 14.07 -3.16 -2.11
CA PRO A 260 13.31 -3.18 -0.85
C PRO A 260 14.18 -3.10 0.41
N THR A 261 15.45 -3.52 0.34
CA THR A 261 16.41 -3.46 1.46
C THR A 261 16.97 -2.06 1.71
N GLU A 262 16.73 -1.12 0.79
CA GLU A 262 17.23 0.25 0.82
C GLU A 262 16.09 1.29 0.85
N ASP A 263 14.83 0.87 0.76
CA ASP A 263 13.67 1.75 0.88
C ASP A 263 13.38 2.03 2.36
N PRO A 264 13.49 3.29 2.84
CA PRO A 264 13.22 3.62 4.24
C PRO A 264 11.73 3.56 4.60
N PHE A 265 10.85 3.47 3.60
CA PHE A 265 9.41 3.53 3.82
C PHE A 265 8.89 2.31 4.60
N PHE A 266 8.11 2.58 5.62
CA PHE A 266 7.26 1.57 6.24
C PHE A 266 5.96 2.20 6.76
N SER A 267 4.94 1.38 6.92
CA SER A 267 3.75 1.76 7.68
C SER A 267 3.23 0.64 8.56
N VAL A 268 2.65 1.01 9.69
CA VAL A 268 2.14 0.06 10.68
C VAL A 268 0.90 0.61 11.36
N LEU A 269 -0.03 -0.27 11.71
CA LEU A 269 -1.18 0.05 12.53
C LEU A 269 -1.00 -0.57 13.91
N LEU A 270 -1.07 0.26 14.94
CA LEU A 270 -0.97 -0.16 16.34
C LEU A 270 -2.29 0.06 17.09
N ASP A 271 -2.55 -0.78 18.08
CA ASP A 271 -3.64 -0.61 19.05
C ASP A 271 -3.29 0.42 20.15
N GLU A 272 -4.20 0.65 21.10
CA GLU A 272 -3.98 1.61 22.19
C GLU A 272 -2.84 1.22 23.17
N ASN A 273 -2.28 0.00 23.04
CA ASN A 273 -1.22 -0.54 23.88
C ASN A 273 0.11 -0.66 23.12
N ASP A 274 0.26 0.03 21.98
CA ASP A 274 1.43 -0.01 21.10
C ASP A 274 1.75 -1.40 20.55
N ARG A 275 0.72 -2.22 20.35
CA ARG A 275 0.85 -3.56 19.76
C ARG A 275 0.39 -3.58 18.33
N ILE A 276 1.08 -4.37 17.52
CA ILE A 276 0.79 -4.53 16.11
C ILE A 276 -0.62 -5.09 15.93
N MET A 277 -1.42 -4.42 15.10
CA MET A 277 -2.68 -4.95 14.60
C MET A 277 -2.47 -5.66 13.27
N ASN A 278 -3.25 -6.70 13.02
CA ASN A 278 -3.29 -7.28 11.68
C ASN A 278 -4.18 -6.39 10.80
N TYR A 279 -3.60 -5.32 10.24
CA TYR A 279 -4.33 -4.33 9.44
C TYR A 279 -5.19 -4.95 8.33
N ARG A 280 -4.82 -6.12 7.80
CA ARG A 280 -5.53 -6.77 6.70
C ARG A 280 -6.70 -7.64 7.17
N MET A 281 -6.57 -8.35 8.29
CA MET A 281 -7.63 -9.20 8.85
C MET A 281 -8.53 -8.48 9.85
N ASP A 282 -7.94 -7.64 10.70
CA ASP A 282 -8.64 -6.97 11.79
C ASP A 282 -9.38 -5.70 11.33
N VAL A 283 -8.91 -5.09 10.23
CA VAL A 283 -9.47 -3.83 9.69
C VAL A 283 -9.90 -3.98 8.23
N GLY A 284 -9.07 -4.63 7.40
CA GLY A 284 -9.33 -4.76 5.96
C GLY A 284 -8.54 -3.79 5.09
N LEU A 285 -7.40 -3.30 5.58
CA LEU A 285 -6.50 -2.41 4.84
C LEU A 285 -5.48 -3.19 3.98
N ASN A 286 -4.92 -2.53 2.97
CA ASN A 286 -3.85 -3.07 2.13
C ASN A 286 -2.67 -2.12 1.94
N GLY A 287 -2.93 -0.83 1.75
CA GLY A 287 -1.91 0.16 1.42
C GLY A 287 -2.43 1.57 1.54
N LEU A 288 -1.64 2.51 1.06
CA LEU A 288 -1.86 3.94 1.13
C LEU A 288 -1.61 4.57 -0.25
N VAL A 289 -2.37 5.61 -0.58
CA VAL A 289 -2.05 6.55 -1.65
C VAL A 289 -1.71 7.89 -1.01
N LEU A 290 -0.62 8.50 -1.47
CA LEU A 290 -0.12 9.77 -0.95
C LEU A 290 0.07 10.76 -2.10
N HIS A 291 -0.39 11.99 -1.93
CA HIS A 291 0.01 13.13 -2.76
C HIS A 291 0.02 14.41 -1.93
N ARG A 292 0.76 15.42 -2.36
CA ARG A 292 0.67 16.78 -1.83
C ARG A 292 -0.45 17.53 -2.54
N ASP A 293 -1.02 18.53 -1.89
CA ASP A 293 -2.00 19.41 -2.53
C ASP A 293 -1.38 20.13 -3.74
N GLU A 294 -2.19 20.41 -4.76
CA GLU A 294 -1.75 21.08 -6.00
C GLU A 294 -1.27 22.51 -5.74
N THR A 295 -1.88 23.19 -4.78
CA THR A 295 -1.67 24.61 -4.51
C THR A 295 -0.83 24.87 -3.27
N ASP A 296 -0.80 23.91 -2.33
CA ASP A 296 -0.01 24.01 -1.12
C ASP A 296 0.83 22.74 -0.84
N PRO A 297 2.15 22.75 -1.11
CA PRO A 297 3.00 21.59 -0.87
C PRO A 297 3.21 21.25 0.61
N SER A 298 2.78 22.10 1.56
CA SER A 298 2.77 21.71 2.99
C SER A 298 1.60 20.80 3.31
N VAL A 299 0.60 20.68 2.45
CA VAL A 299 -0.58 19.85 2.69
C VAL A 299 -0.40 18.48 2.08
N LEU A 300 -0.49 17.43 2.91
CA LEU A 300 -0.41 16.03 2.49
C LEU A 300 -1.78 15.34 2.55
N HIS A 301 -2.16 14.73 1.44
CA HIS A 301 -3.35 13.90 1.31
C HIS A 301 -2.97 12.42 1.49
N ILE A 302 -3.71 11.73 2.36
CA ILE A 302 -3.48 10.33 2.71
C ILE A 302 -4.77 9.53 2.52
N TYR A 303 -4.72 8.52 1.66
CA TYR A 303 -5.85 7.64 1.37
C TYR A 303 -5.51 6.19 1.72
N PRO A 304 -5.98 5.67 2.86
CA PRO A 304 -5.91 4.24 3.11
C PRO A 304 -6.77 3.47 2.11
N MET A 305 -6.22 2.36 1.62
CA MET A 305 -6.87 1.48 0.66
C MET A 305 -7.31 0.18 1.33
N SER A 306 -8.48 -0.32 0.94
CA SER A 306 -9.01 -1.61 1.39
C SER A 306 -8.24 -2.79 0.80
N TYR A 307 -8.62 -4.00 1.21
CA TYR A 307 -8.20 -5.28 0.64
C TYR A 307 -8.04 -5.20 -0.89
N GLU A 308 -6.89 -5.68 -1.38
CA GLU A 308 -6.51 -5.65 -2.81
C GLU A 308 -6.68 -4.28 -3.50
N ARG A 309 -6.61 -3.17 -2.74
CA ARG A 309 -6.81 -1.79 -3.22
C ARG A 309 -8.17 -1.55 -3.89
N ILE A 310 -9.19 -2.30 -3.49
CA ILE A 310 -10.50 -2.24 -4.16
C ILE A 310 -11.19 -0.89 -3.94
N LEU A 311 -11.09 -0.31 -2.74
CA LEU A 311 -11.67 0.99 -2.39
C LEU A 311 -10.68 1.85 -1.61
N LEU A 312 -10.84 3.18 -1.70
CA LEU A 312 -10.34 4.08 -0.68
C LEU A 312 -11.29 4.05 0.51
N VAL A 313 -10.77 3.94 1.73
CA VAL A 313 -11.59 3.81 2.95
C VAL A 313 -11.51 5.02 3.88
N GLY A 314 -10.73 6.02 3.51
CA GLY A 314 -10.64 7.30 4.18
C GLY A 314 -9.90 8.31 3.30
N HIS A 315 -10.02 9.58 3.65
CA HIS A 315 -9.25 10.68 3.11
C HIS A 315 -8.88 11.60 4.26
N TYR A 316 -7.60 11.60 4.62
CA TYR A 316 -7.05 12.48 5.65
C TYR A 316 -6.19 13.54 4.99
N VAL A 317 -6.31 14.77 5.46
CA VAL A 317 -5.53 15.91 5.02
C VAL A 317 -4.72 16.41 6.21
N VAL A 318 -3.40 16.44 6.08
CA VAL A 318 -2.47 16.81 7.14
C VAL A 318 -1.66 18.02 6.70
N ASP A 319 -1.64 19.08 7.51
CA ASP A 319 -0.73 20.20 7.30
C ASP A 319 0.64 19.86 7.91
N LEU A 320 1.68 19.86 7.08
CA LEU A 320 3.04 19.54 7.49
C LEU A 320 3.73 20.74 8.17
N ASP A 321 3.21 21.95 7.95
CA ASP A 321 3.78 23.21 8.46
C ASP A 321 2.92 23.77 9.60
N GLU A 322 3.30 23.54 10.86
CA GLU A 322 2.82 24.40 11.95
C GLU A 322 3.92 24.90 12.88
N SER A 323 4.58 25.95 12.39
CA SER A 323 5.18 26.98 13.24
C SER A 323 4.20 28.12 13.60
N ALA A 324 2.90 28.01 13.28
CA ALA A 324 1.97 29.15 13.32
C ALA A 324 0.95 29.19 14.47
N SER A 325 0.55 28.08 15.09
CA SER A 325 -0.57 28.08 16.07
C SER A 325 -0.19 28.17 17.56
N GLN A 326 1.08 28.45 17.91
CA GLN A 326 1.47 28.71 19.32
C GLN A 326 1.51 30.21 19.71
N THR A 327 1.27 31.14 18.78
CA THR A 327 1.33 32.59 19.10
C THR A 327 -0.02 33.17 19.52
N ALA A 328 -1.14 32.46 19.36
CA ALA A 328 -2.49 33.00 19.63
C ALA A 328 -3.07 32.69 21.02
N LEU A 329 -2.33 31.98 21.89
CA LEU A 329 -2.73 31.71 23.29
C LEU A 329 -1.82 32.38 24.33
N ALA A 330 -0.95 33.29 23.89
CA ALA A 330 -0.06 34.06 24.76
C ALA A 330 -0.14 35.57 24.45
N GLU A 331 -1.36 36.14 24.45
CA GLU A 331 -1.58 37.57 24.71
C GLU A 331 -2.74 37.80 25.68
#